data_AF-A0A8H3AUG6-F1
#
_entry.id   AF-A0A8H3AUG6-F1
#
_cell.length_a   1.000
_cell.length_b   1.000
_cell.length_c   1.000
_cell.angle_alpha   90.00
_cell.angle_beta   90.00
_cell.angle_gamma   90.00
#
_symmetry.space_group_name_H-M   'P 1'
#
loop_
_entity.id
_entity.type
_entity.pdbx_description
1 polymer ?
#
loop_
_entity_poly.entity_id
_entity_poly.type
_entity_poly.pdbx_seq_one_letter_code
_entity_poly.pdbx_strand_id
1 'polypeptide(L)'
;MSVPSSPTSPRQADHNRVAEAALKRITQPVNPGDTEELRYEHERPVRQKFRRLLDPGIIRDNSEADAKRALGVLLKLSENLLSDPENPKFREFKSTNSTIKRSLIEPKGAIEFAIELGFRATIEDFQPKYVWHPSPENLTALRVARDILKDHIALATVKEERANLSQQLAKGEKNAAVQNALLAFEDDRKRRKALDERMKRDGYPTTPSKAPTATLPPASPRFSIQGEGQTIGVPSTRRGFVHEGDDATVADHED
;
A
#
# COMPACT_ATOMS: atom_id res chain seq x y z
N MET A 1 -19.13 81.19 35.72
CA MET A 1 -18.84 79.86 36.29
C MET A 1 -18.28 78.99 35.16
N SER A 2 -16.97 78.79 35.15
CA SER A 2 -16.28 77.98 34.13
C SER A 2 -15.16 77.23 34.83
N VAL A 3 -15.26 75.90 34.86
CA VAL A 3 -14.26 75.00 35.45
C VAL A 3 -13.20 74.70 34.39
N PRO A 4 -11.89 74.86 34.68
CA PRO A 4 -10.85 74.52 33.72
C PRO A 4 -10.58 73.00 33.76
N SER A 5 -10.62 72.39 32.58
CA SER A 5 -10.20 71.02 32.31
C SER A 5 -8.68 70.90 32.39
N SER A 6 -8.19 70.06 33.30
CA SER A 6 -6.77 69.78 33.48
C SER A 6 -6.17 69.04 32.26
N PRO A 7 -4.94 69.36 31.84
CA PRO A 7 -4.29 68.73 30.71
C PRO A 7 -3.80 67.32 31.07
N THR A 8 -4.25 66.33 30.31
CA THR A 8 -3.79 64.94 30.39
C THR A 8 -2.29 64.87 30.10
N SER A 9 -1.52 64.43 31.09
CA SER A 9 -0.07 64.35 31.00
C SER A 9 0.35 63.24 30.01
N PRO A 10 1.30 63.46 29.08
CA PRO A 10 1.64 62.51 28.02
C PRO A 10 2.11 61.14 28.54
N ARG A 11 2.64 61.08 29.76
CA ARG A 11 3.06 59.83 30.43
C ARG A 11 1.90 58.89 30.79
N GLN A 12 0.71 59.43 31.07
CA GLN A 12 -0.48 58.62 31.39
C GLN A 12 -1.12 58.01 30.13
N ALA A 13 -0.97 58.65 28.97
CA ALA A 13 -1.45 58.13 27.70
C ALA A 13 -0.70 56.84 27.28
N ASP A 14 0.59 56.75 27.60
CA ASP A 14 1.41 55.56 27.32
C ASP A 14 1.04 54.37 28.22
N HIS A 15 0.81 54.62 29.52
CA HIS A 15 0.34 53.57 30.44
C HIS A 15 -1.04 53.03 30.06
N ASN A 16 -1.96 53.92 29.65
CA ASN A 16 -3.29 53.50 29.19
C ASN A 16 -3.22 52.72 27.88
N ARG A 17 -2.34 53.09 26.94
CA ARG A 17 -2.11 52.31 25.71
C ARG A 17 -1.51 50.94 25.97
N VAL A 18 -0.57 50.83 26.91
CA VAL A 18 0.04 49.55 27.30
C VAL A 18 -0.99 48.66 28.00
N ALA A 19 -1.81 49.22 28.89
CA ALA A 19 -2.90 48.49 29.56
C ALA A 19 -3.96 48.01 28.56
N GLU A 20 -4.35 48.85 27.61
CA GLU A 20 -5.31 48.50 26.55
C GLU A 20 -4.74 47.44 25.59
N ALA A 21 -3.44 47.50 25.26
CA ALA A 21 -2.76 46.48 24.47
C ALA A 21 -2.64 45.13 25.20
N ALA A 22 -2.40 45.16 26.52
CA ALA A 22 -2.38 43.95 27.35
C ALA A 22 -3.77 43.29 27.43
N LEU A 23 -4.83 44.09 27.61
CA LEU A 23 -6.21 43.60 27.57
C LEU A 23 -6.57 43.02 26.19
N LYS A 24 -6.17 43.70 25.10
CA LYS A 24 -6.37 43.20 23.73
C LYS A 24 -5.70 41.85 23.52
N ARG A 25 -4.49 41.63 24.08
CA ARG A 25 -3.77 40.35 23.99
C ARG A 25 -4.43 39.22 24.81
N ILE A 26 -5.12 39.56 25.91
CA ILE A 26 -5.89 38.58 26.71
C ILE A 26 -7.21 38.21 26.02
N THR A 27 -7.84 39.18 25.33
CA THR A 27 -9.09 38.96 24.58
C THR A 27 -8.88 38.42 23.16
N GLN A 28 -7.64 38.44 22.65
CA GLN A 28 -7.35 37.93 21.32
C GLN A 28 -7.50 36.40 21.37
N PRO A 29 -8.40 35.81 20.56
CA PRO A 29 -8.54 34.37 20.52
C PRO A 29 -7.19 33.77 20.11
N VAL A 30 -6.70 32.81 20.90
CA VAL A 30 -5.52 32.00 20.59
C VAL A 30 -5.64 31.55 19.14
N ASN A 31 -4.60 31.81 18.35
CA ASN A 31 -4.57 31.47 16.93
C ASN A 31 -4.89 29.97 16.79
N PRO A 32 -5.95 29.57 16.06
CA PRO A 32 -6.39 28.16 16.05
C PRO A 32 -5.29 27.21 15.56
N GLY A 33 -4.36 27.70 14.72
CA GLY A 33 -3.18 26.96 14.29
C GLY A 33 -2.24 26.56 15.43
N ASP A 34 -2.02 27.43 16.42
CA ASP A 34 -1.15 27.12 17.55
C ASP A 34 -1.73 25.96 18.40
N THR A 35 -3.06 25.86 18.49
CA THR A 35 -3.69 24.77 19.26
C THR A 35 -3.67 23.41 18.57
N GLU A 36 -3.78 23.35 17.25
CA GLU A 36 -3.67 22.11 16.46
C GLU A 36 -2.22 21.63 16.39
N GLU A 37 -1.28 22.54 16.17
CA GLU A 37 0.15 22.22 16.09
C GLU A 37 0.68 21.73 17.43
N LEU A 38 0.32 22.38 18.55
CA LEU A 38 0.63 21.89 19.90
C LEU A 38 0.04 20.50 20.16
N ARG A 39 -1.21 20.22 19.76
CA ARG A 39 -1.79 18.88 19.90
C ARG A 39 -0.98 17.84 19.13
N TYR A 40 -0.62 18.15 17.89
CA TYR A 40 0.17 17.27 17.05
C TYR A 40 1.55 16.96 17.66
N GLU A 41 2.21 17.96 18.25
CA GLU A 41 3.48 17.76 18.95
C GLU A 41 3.36 16.83 20.17
N HIS A 42 2.30 16.98 20.96
CA HIS A 42 2.04 16.08 22.10
C HIS A 42 1.68 14.65 21.65
N GLU A 43 1.00 14.51 20.51
CA GLU A 43 0.61 13.23 19.94
C GLU A 43 1.73 12.53 19.16
N ARG A 44 2.76 13.26 18.69
CA ARG A 44 3.90 12.71 17.95
C ARG A 44 4.55 11.47 18.60
N PRO A 45 4.94 11.48 19.89
CA PRO A 45 5.56 10.31 20.51
C PRO A 45 4.62 9.10 20.51
N VAL A 46 3.33 9.31 20.76
CA VAL A 46 2.29 8.28 20.74
C VAL A 46 2.13 7.72 19.32
N ARG A 47 2.09 8.60 18.31
CA ARG A 47 1.99 8.23 16.89
C ARG A 47 3.20 7.39 16.46
N GLN A 48 4.40 7.79 16.87
CA GLN A 48 5.61 7.04 16.57
C GLN A 48 5.62 5.67 17.24
N LYS A 49 5.12 5.56 18.47
CA LYS A 49 5.00 4.29 19.19
C LYS A 49 4.04 3.34 18.47
N PHE A 50 2.86 3.80 18.06
CA PHE A 50 1.91 2.98 17.32
C PHE A 50 2.42 2.56 15.94
N ARG A 51 3.13 3.43 15.20
CA ARG A 51 3.80 3.03 13.95
C ARG A 51 4.83 1.92 14.17
N ARG A 52 5.59 1.97 15.27
CA ARG A 52 6.54 0.91 15.65
C ARG A 52 5.84 -0.38 16.07
N LEU A 53 4.65 -0.34 16.66
CA LEU A 53 3.88 -1.56 16.94
C LEU A 53 3.26 -2.14 15.67
N LEU A 54 2.90 -1.29 14.72
CA LEU A 54 2.21 -1.68 13.51
C LEU A 54 3.16 -2.24 12.45
N ASP A 55 4.16 -1.47 12.01
CA ASP A 55 4.99 -1.83 10.85
C ASP A 55 5.88 -3.04 11.13
N PRO A 56 6.82 -3.01 12.11
CA PRO A 56 7.62 -4.17 12.42
C PRO A 56 6.88 -5.19 13.29
N GLY A 57 5.86 -4.80 14.05
CA GLY A 57 5.18 -5.71 14.99
C GLY A 57 4.08 -6.55 14.34
N ILE A 58 3.23 -5.96 13.49
CA ILE A 58 2.10 -6.65 12.86
C ILE A 58 2.40 -6.97 11.40
N ILE A 59 2.83 -5.98 10.61
CA ILE A 59 2.88 -6.14 9.15
C ILE A 59 4.03 -7.04 8.72
N ARG A 60 5.21 -6.86 9.31
CA ARG A 60 6.41 -7.58 8.91
C ARG A 60 6.34 -9.08 9.22
N ASP A 61 5.79 -9.43 10.38
CA ASP A 61 5.90 -10.77 10.94
C ASP A 61 4.69 -11.67 10.66
N ASN A 62 3.64 -11.14 10.03
CA ASN A 62 2.42 -11.87 9.71
C ASN A 62 2.16 -11.89 8.18
N SER A 63 1.32 -12.81 7.71
CA SER A 63 0.87 -12.79 6.31
C SER A 63 0.03 -11.54 6.04
N GLU A 64 0.01 -11.06 4.79
CA GLU A 64 -0.76 -9.87 4.40
C GLU A 64 -2.26 -10.02 4.76
N ALA A 65 -2.81 -11.22 4.59
CA ALA A 65 -4.20 -11.52 4.95
C ALA A 65 -4.43 -11.47 6.46
N ASP A 66 -3.50 -11.97 7.28
CA ASP A 66 -3.64 -11.97 8.74
C ASP A 66 -3.48 -10.56 9.30
N ALA A 67 -2.48 -9.82 8.80
CA ALA A 67 -2.27 -8.41 9.14
C ALA A 67 -3.51 -7.57 8.79
N LYS A 68 -4.07 -7.70 7.59
CA LYS A 68 -5.29 -6.98 7.18
C LYS A 68 -6.48 -7.28 8.10
N ARG A 69 -6.66 -8.55 8.52
CA ARG A 69 -7.70 -8.92 9.49
C ARG A 69 -7.46 -8.31 10.87
N ALA A 70 -6.23 -8.37 11.37
CA ALA A 70 -5.85 -7.77 12.64
C ALA A 70 -6.10 -6.26 12.67
N LEU A 71 -5.59 -5.53 11.67
CA LEU A 71 -5.78 -4.08 11.51
C LEU A 71 -7.26 -3.71 11.43
N GLY A 72 -8.07 -4.49 10.70
CA GLY A 72 -9.50 -4.28 10.58
C GLY A 72 -10.25 -4.42 11.91
N VAL A 73 -9.88 -5.40 12.75
CA VAL A 73 -10.48 -5.57 14.08
C VAL A 73 -10.02 -4.46 15.04
N LEU A 74 -8.73 -4.11 15.04
CA LEU A 74 -8.18 -3.03 15.86
C LEU A 74 -8.84 -1.68 15.52
N LEU A 75 -9.08 -1.41 14.24
CA LEU A 75 -9.77 -0.19 13.80
C LEU A 75 -11.21 -0.18 14.32
N LYS A 76 -11.95 -1.27 14.16
CA LYS A 76 -13.34 -1.39 14.64
C LYS A 76 -13.44 -1.21 16.15
N LEU A 77 -12.54 -1.83 16.93
CA LEU A 77 -12.49 -1.64 18.37
C LEU A 77 -12.27 -0.16 18.72
N SER A 78 -11.34 0.50 18.03
CA SER A 78 -11.03 1.90 18.26
C SER A 78 -12.19 2.83 17.90
N GLU A 79 -12.87 2.58 16.79
CA GLU A 79 -14.03 3.36 16.34
C GLU A 79 -15.22 3.18 17.28
N ASN A 80 -15.53 1.95 17.68
CA ASN A 80 -16.64 1.67 18.59
C ASN A 80 -16.42 2.32 19.97
N LEU A 81 -15.20 2.26 20.51
CA LEU A 81 -14.85 2.91 21.78
C LEU A 81 -14.90 4.44 21.71
N LEU A 82 -14.50 5.03 20.57
CA LEU A 82 -14.58 6.49 20.38
C LEU A 82 -16.00 6.97 20.15
N SER A 83 -16.87 6.13 19.59
CA SER A 83 -18.27 6.45 19.32
C SER A 83 -19.11 6.36 20.59
N ASP A 84 -19.01 5.21 21.30
CA ASP A 84 -19.79 4.92 22.51
C ASP A 84 -18.86 4.47 23.64
N PRO A 85 -18.14 5.39 24.29
CA PRO A 85 -17.16 5.04 25.32
C PRO A 85 -17.82 4.43 26.55
N GLU A 86 -19.10 4.70 26.84
CA GLU A 86 -19.82 4.20 28.02
C GLU A 86 -20.40 2.79 27.86
N ASN A 87 -20.42 2.25 26.64
CA ASN A 87 -21.02 0.94 26.41
C ASN A 87 -20.07 -0.19 26.87
N PRO A 88 -20.43 -0.98 27.89
CA PRO A 88 -19.55 -2.02 28.43
C PRO A 88 -19.18 -3.08 27.39
N LYS A 89 -20.06 -3.33 26.40
CA LYS A 89 -19.83 -4.32 25.34
C LYS A 89 -18.61 -3.99 24.47
N PHE A 90 -18.29 -2.71 24.27
CA PHE A 90 -17.14 -2.28 23.49
C PHE A 90 -15.87 -2.15 24.33
N ARG A 91 -16.03 -2.05 25.65
CA ARG A 91 -14.91 -1.99 26.60
C ARG A 91 -14.26 -3.35 26.80
N GLU A 92 -14.92 -4.45 26.49
CA GLU A 92 -14.33 -5.77 26.71
C GLU A 92 -14.42 -6.71 25.52
N PHE A 93 -13.45 -7.60 25.41
CA PHE A 93 -13.52 -8.74 24.50
C PHE A 93 -12.95 -9.99 25.16
N LYS A 94 -13.55 -11.13 24.83
CA LYS A 94 -13.12 -12.44 25.32
C LYS A 94 -12.08 -13.01 24.36
N SER A 95 -10.97 -13.53 24.90
CA SER A 95 -9.95 -14.18 24.06
C SER A 95 -10.43 -15.53 23.49
N THR A 96 -11.51 -16.09 24.04
CA THR A 96 -12.16 -17.32 23.57
C THR A 96 -12.99 -17.12 22.29
N ASN A 97 -13.33 -15.88 21.93
CA ASN A 97 -14.09 -15.60 20.70
C ASN A 97 -13.21 -15.93 19.49
N SER A 98 -13.70 -16.79 18.58
CA SER A 98 -12.92 -17.28 17.43
C SER A 98 -12.42 -16.16 16.51
N THR A 99 -13.23 -15.12 16.28
CA THR A 99 -12.86 -13.96 15.48
C THR A 99 -11.75 -13.16 16.15
N ILE A 100 -11.87 -12.91 17.46
CA ILE A 100 -10.85 -12.22 18.26
C ILE A 100 -9.57 -13.03 18.31
N LYS A 101 -9.67 -14.34 18.55
CA LYS A 101 -8.50 -15.23 18.62
C LYS A 101 -7.69 -15.18 17.32
N ARG A 102 -8.35 -15.36 16.18
CA ARG A 102 -7.71 -15.36 14.85
C ARG A 102 -7.19 -13.99 14.41
N SER A 103 -7.75 -12.90 14.95
CA SER A 103 -7.40 -11.55 14.50
C SER A 103 -6.46 -10.82 15.45
N LEU A 104 -6.47 -11.12 16.76
CA LEU A 104 -5.70 -10.39 17.76
C LEU A 104 -4.75 -11.29 18.57
N ILE A 105 -5.10 -12.55 18.82
CA ILE A 105 -4.31 -13.43 19.70
C ILE A 105 -3.28 -14.25 18.90
N GLU A 106 -3.68 -14.80 17.75
CA GLU A 106 -2.81 -15.58 16.88
C GLU A 106 -1.79 -14.72 16.11
N PRO A 107 -2.16 -13.54 15.56
CA PRO A 107 -1.21 -12.68 14.87
C PRO A 107 -0.25 -12.01 15.86
N LYS A 108 1.05 -12.04 15.55
CA LYS A 108 2.09 -11.40 16.36
C LYS A 108 1.90 -9.89 16.38
N GLY A 109 2.13 -9.25 17.52
CA GLY A 109 2.08 -7.79 17.66
C GLY A 109 0.67 -7.20 17.81
N ALA A 110 -0.39 -7.94 17.46
CA ALA A 110 -1.75 -7.42 17.45
C ALA A 110 -2.32 -7.22 18.86
N ILE A 111 -2.02 -8.14 19.79
CA ILE A 111 -2.44 -8.00 21.18
C ILE A 111 -1.66 -6.92 21.91
N GLU A 112 -0.36 -6.76 21.62
CA GLU A 112 0.49 -5.71 22.16
C GLU A 112 -0.01 -4.33 21.71
N PHE A 113 -0.47 -4.23 20.47
CA PHE A 113 -1.14 -3.03 19.97
C PHE A 113 -2.42 -2.74 20.76
N ALA A 114 -3.27 -3.75 21.01
CA ALA A 114 -4.47 -3.56 21.83
C ALA A 114 -4.14 -3.19 23.30
N ILE A 115 -3.07 -3.74 23.87
CA ILE A 115 -2.60 -3.36 25.20
C ILE A 115 -2.21 -1.88 25.21
N GLU A 116 -1.53 -1.40 24.17
CA GLU A 116 -1.16 0.00 24.04
C GLU A 116 -2.37 0.94 23.85
N LEU A 117 -3.47 0.46 23.28
CA LEU A 117 -4.75 1.19 23.24
C LEU A 117 -5.41 1.34 24.64
N GLY A 118 -4.92 0.62 25.64
CA GLY A 118 -5.44 0.66 27.00
C GLY A 118 -6.20 -0.60 27.43
N PHE A 119 -6.21 -1.67 26.62
CA PHE A 119 -6.76 -2.95 27.05
C PHE A 119 -5.83 -3.65 28.05
N ARG A 120 -6.39 -4.29 29.06
CA ARG A 120 -5.65 -5.06 30.07
C ARG A 120 -6.28 -6.44 30.21
N ALA A 121 -5.43 -7.45 30.33
CA ALA A 121 -5.88 -8.82 30.59
C ALA A 121 -6.49 -8.90 32.00
N THR A 122 -7.65 -9.52 32.11
CA THR A 122 -8.38 -9.75 33.35
C THR A 122 -9.02 -11.14 33.26
N ILE A 123 -9.18 -11.80 34.41
CA ILE A 123 -9.87 -13.09 34.49
C ILE A 123 -11.19 -12.83 35.21
N GLU A 124 -12.31 -13.13 34.56
CA GLU A 124 -13.65 -13.10 35.14
C GLU A 124 -14.31 -14.44 34.84
N ASP A 125 -14.91 -15.07 35.85
CA ASP A 125 -15.52 -16.40 35.76
C ASP A 125 -14.60 -17.47 35.15
N PHE A 126 -13.31 -17.43 35.52
CA PHE A 126 -12.26 -18.30 34.97
C PHE A 126 -12.07 -18.20 33.44
N GLN A 127 -12.58 -17.14 32.81
CA GLN A 127 -12.39 -16.86 31.39
C GLN A 127 -11.43 -15.66 31.22
N PRO A 128 -10.35 -15.80 30.42
CA PRO A 128 -9.49 -14.68 30.08
C PRO A 128 -10.25 -13.68 29.19
N LYS A 129 -10.38 -12.45 29.68
CA LYS A 129 -10.94 -11.30 28.96
C LYS A 129 -9.96 -10.14 28.94
N TYR A 130 -10.12 -9.25 27.96
CA TYR A 130 -9.40 -7.99 27.92
C TYR A 130 -10.39 -6.87 28.15
N VAL A 131 -10.10 -6.00 29.13
CA VAL A 131 -10.95 -4.87 29.50
C VAL A 131 -10.20 -3.58 29.22
N TRP A 132 -10.86 -2.65 28.56
CA TRP A 132 -10.37 -1.31 28.27
C TRP A 132 -10.64 -0.39 29.45
N HIS A 133 -9.60 0.32 29.89
CA HIS A 133 -9.71 1.26 30.98
C HIS A 133 -9.80 2.70 30.46
N PRO A 134 -10.86 3.45 30.78
CA PRO A 134 -10.97 4.85 30.42
C PRO A 134 -9.90 5.67 31.15
N SER A 135 -9.01 6.30 30.39
CA SER A 135 -8.02 7.26 30.85
C SER A 135 -7.86 8.35 29.77
N PRO A 136 -7.59 9.62 30.13
CA PRO A 136 -7.31 10.67 29.15
C PRO A 136 -6.18 10.29 28.18
N GLU A 137 -5.17 9.56 28.66
CA GLU A 137 -4.05 9.06 27.85
C GLU A 137 -4.53 7.99 26.86
N ASN A 138 -5.34 7.03 27.31
CA ASN A 138 -5.88 5.96 26.46
C ASN A 138 -6.86 6.50 25.41
N LEU A 139 -7.63 7.54 25.73
CA LEU A 139 -8.49 8.21 24.75
C LEU A 139 -7.66 8.91 23.66
N THR A 140 -6.56 9.56 24.05
CA THR A 140 -5.62 10.16 23.08
C THR A 140 -4.97 9.07 22.23
N ALA A 141 -4.52 7.98 22.86
CA ALA A 141 -3.96 6.82 22.18
C ALA A 141 -4.93 6.22 21.16
N LEU A 142 -6.22 6.06 21.52
CA LEU A 142 -7.27 5.57 20.61
C LEU A 142 -7.45 6.46 19.39
N ARG A 143 -7.49 7.79 19.56
CA ARG A 143 -7.63 8.73 18.44
C ARG A 143 -6.45 8.63 17.48
N VAL A 144 -5.24 8.70 18.03
CA VAL A 144 -4.00 8.61 17.25
C VAL A 144 -3.89 7.26 16.54
N ALA A 145 -4.17 6.17 17.24
CA ALA A 145 -4.11 4.82 16.68
C ALA A 145 -5.15 4.61 15.58
N ARG A 146 -6.41 5.08 15.76
CA ARG A 146 -7.45 5.04 14.73
C ARG A 146 -6.96 5.72 13.44
N ASP A 147 -6.35 6.91 13.57
CA ASP A 147 -5.91 7.67 12.40
C ASP A 147 -4.76 6.95 11.67
N ILE A 148 -3.78 6.41 12.42
CA ILE A 148 -2.73 5.59 11.83
C ILE A 148 -3.30 4.34 11.13
N LEU A 149 -4.26 3.65 11.77
CA LEU A 149 -4.87 2.45 11.21
C LEU A 149 -5.63 2.77 9.91
N LYS A 150 -6.35 3.90 9.87
CA LYS A 150 -7.03 4.37 8.65
C LYS A 150 -6.04 4.68 7.54
N ASP A 151 -5.00 5.45 7.83
CA ASP A 151 -3.93 5.76 6.87
C ASP A 151 -3.33 4.47 6.31
N HIS A 152 -3.02 3.51 7.18
CA HIS A 152 -2.38 2.27 6.77
C HIS A 152 -3.30 1.38 5.93
N ILE A 153 -4.58 1.27 6.30
CA ILE A 153 -5.57 0.51 5.52
C ILE A 153 -5.77 1.17 4.14
N ALA A 154 -5.87 2.50 4.08
CA ALA A 154 -6.02 3.22 2.82
C ALA A 154 -4.80 3.05 1.90
N LEU A 155 -3.58 3.09 2.45
CA LEU A 155 -2.37 2.80 1.69
C LEU A 155 -2.34 1.35 1.16
N ALA A 156 -2.78 0.39 1.98
CA ALA A 156 -2.86 -1.00 1.57
C ALA A 156 -3.90 -1.22 0.45
N THR A 157 -5.08 -0.60 0.52
CA THR A 157 -6.10 -0.72 -0.54
C THR A 157 -5.63 -0.11 -1.85
N VAL A 158 -5.00 1.06 -1.82
CA VAL A 158 -4.44 1.69 -3.04
C VAL A 158 -3.37 0.81 -3.68
N LYS A 159 -2.52 0.17 -2.87
CA LYS A 159 -1.49 -0.76 -3.35
C LYS A 159 -2.12 -2.01 -4.00
N GLU A 160 -3.13 -2.59 -3.35
CA GLU A 160 -3.88 -3.75 -3.84
C GLU A 160 -4.58 -3.44 -5.17
N GLU A 161 -5.25 -2.29 -5.28
CA GLU A 161 -5.91 -1.85 -6.51
C GLU A 161 -4.92 -1.71 -7.68
N ARG A 162 -3.75 -1.12 -7.46
CA ARG A 162 -2.70 -1.00 -8.48
C ARG A 162 -2.17 -2.36 -8.94
N ALA A 163 -1.97 -3.29 -8.01
CA ALA A 163 -1.54 -4.64 -8.33
C ALA A 163 -2.61 -5.41 -9.12
N ASN A 164 -3.88 -5.25 -8.77
CA ASN A 164 -4.98 -5.88 -9.48
C ASN A 164 -5.13 -5.33 -10.90
N LEU A 165 -5.01 -4.02 -11.09
CA LEU A 165 -5.04 -3.39 -12.41
C LEU A 165 -3.88 -3.87 -13.30
N SER A 166 -2.65 -3.92 -12.78
CA SER A 166 -1.51 -4.39 -13.57
C SER A 166 -1.65 -5.87 -13.96
N GLN A 167 -2.18 -6.71 -13.06
CA GLN A 167 -2.46 -8.12 -13.37
C GLN A 167 -3.56 -8.27 -14.42
N GLN A 168 -4.63 -7.47 -14.36
CA GLN A 168 -5.71 -7.50 -15.35
C GLN A 168 -5.21 -7.07 -16.72
N LEU A 169 -4.41 -6.00 -16.80
CA LEU A 169 -3.81 -5.56 -18.06
C LEU A 169 -2.87 -6.62 -18.64
N ALA A 170 -1.97 -7.19 -17.82
CA ALA A 170 -1.07 -8.24 -18.28
C ALA A 170 -1.83 -9.50 -18.77
N LYS A 171 -2.94 -9.87 -18.10
CA LYS A 171 -3.82 -10.94 -18.56
C LYS A 171 -4.52 -10.58 -19.88
N GLY A 172 -5.01 -9.34 -20.01
CA GLY A 172 -5.63 -8.82 -21.21
C GLY A 172 -4.68 -8.82 -22.42
N GLU A 173 -3.44 -8.38 -22.23
CA GLU A 173 -2.39 -8.38 -23.25
C GLU A 173 -2.05 -9.80 -23.72
N LYS A 174 -1.91 -10.75 -22.78
CA LYS A 174 -1.69 -12.17 -23.12
C LYS A 174 -2.85 -12.73 -23.95
N ASN A 175 -4.08 -12.46 -23.53
CA ASN A 175 -5.26 -12.91 -24.25
C ASN A 175 -5.37 -12.27 -25.64
N ALA A 176 -5.08 -10.97 -25.75
CA ALA A 176 -5.06 -10.26 -27.04
C ALA A 176 -3.98 -10.80 -27.97
N ALA A 177 -2.79 -11.13 -27.47
CA ALA A 177 -1.73 -11.74 -28.26
C ALA A 177 -2.14 -13.11 -28.81
N VAL A 178 -2.81 -13.95 -28.00
CA VAL A 178 -3.33 -15.24 -28.45
C VAL A 178 -4.41 -15.07 -29.53
N GLN A 179 -5.36 -14.15 -29.33
CA GLN A 179 -6.40 -13.87 -30.32
C GLN A 179 -5.82 -13.33 -31.63
N ASN A 180 -4.87 -12.41 -31.56
CA ASN A 180 -4.19 -11.87 -32.74
C ASN A 180 -3.42 -12.96 -33.49
N ALA A 181 -2.74 -13.87 -32.78
CA ALA A 181 -2.08 -15.01 -33.40
C ALA A 181 -3.09 -15.92 -34.12
N LEU A 182 -4.22 -16.22 -33.49
CA LEU A 182 -5.28 -17.03 -34.09
C LEU A 182 -5.84 -16.39 -35.37
N LEU A 183 -6.14 -15.09 -35.33
CA LEU A 183 -6.58 -14.35 -36.52
C LEU A 183 -5.52 -14.34 -37.63
N ALA A 184 -4.24 -14.20 -37.28
CA ALA A 184 -3.15 -14.26 -38.25
C ALA A 184 -3.06 -15.65 -38.93
N PHE A 185 -3.30 -16.74 -38.19
CA PHE A 185 -3.36 -18.08 -38.76
C PHE A 185 -4.54 -18.25 -39.72
N GLU A 186 -5.71 -17.72 -39.38
CA GLU A 186 -6.89 -17.77 -40.26
C GLU A 186 -6.68 -16.99 -41.56
N ASP A 187 -6.07 -15.80 -41.45
CA ASP A 187 -5.72 -14.97 -42.58
C ASP A 187 -4.68 -15.62 -43.49
N ASP A 188 -3.62 -16.22 -42.93
CA ASP A 188 -2.62 -16.96 -43.71
C ASP A 188 -3.26 -18.14 -44.45
N ARG A 189 -4.15 -18.88 -43.77
CA ARG A 189 -4.91 -19.98 -44.38
C ARG A 189 -5.79 -19.50 -45.53
N LYS A 190 -6.47 -18.35 -45.39
CA LYS A 190 -7.29 -17.76 -46.46
C LYS A 190 -6.43 -17.26 -47.62
N ARG A 191 -5.33 -16.56 -47.34
CA ARG A 191 -4.40 -16.07 -48.38
C ARG A 191 -3.80 -17.21 -49.18
N ARG A 192 -3.38 -18.28 -48.51
CA ARG A 192 -2.83 -19.47 -49.16
C ARG A 192 -3.84 -20.15 -50.08
N LYS A 193 -5.10 -20.29 -49.63
CA LYS A 193 -6.20 -20.81 -50.49
C LYS A 193 -6.46 -19.92 -51.70
N ALA A 194 -6.52 -18.59 -51.51
CA ALA A 194 -6.75 -17.65 -52.60
C ALA A 194 -5.61 -17.66 -53.64
N LEU A 195 -4.36 -17.80 -53.19
CA LEU A 195 -3.20 -17.94 -54.06
C LEU A 195 -3.30 -19.23 -54.89
N ASP A 196 -3.60 -20.36 -54.25
CA ASP A 196 -3.77 -21.65 -54.93
C ASP A 196 -4.90 -21.62 -55.96
N GLU A 197 -6.04 -21.02 -55.64
CA GLU A 197 -7.13 -20.82 -56.62
C GLU A 197 -6.72 -19.96 -57.82
N ARG A 198 -5.94 -18.90 -57.58
CA ARG A 198 -5.41 -18.06 -58.65
C ARG A 198 -4.43 -18.83 -59.53
N MET A 199 -3.51 -19.59 -58.93
CA MET A 199 -2.56 -20.46 -59.66
C MET A 199 -3.29 -21.52 -60.49
N LYS A 200 -4.40 -22.06 -59.97
CA LYS A 200 -5.24 -23.01 -60.70
C LYS A 200 -5.96 -22.37 -61.89
N ARG A 201 -6.33 -21.09 -61.82
CA ARG A 201 -6.97 -20.34 -62.90
C ARG A 201 -5.98 -19.85 -63.96
N ASP A 202 -4.83 -19.32 -63.53
CA ASP A 202 -3.83 -18.71 -64.42
C ASP A 202 -2.83 -19.75 -64.99
N GLY A 203 -2.89 -20.99 -64.51
CA GLY A 203 -1.95 -22.07 -64.85
C GLY A 203 -0.72 -22.03 -63.95
N TYR A 204 -0.29 -23.20 -63.45
CA TYR A 204 0.92 -23.31 -62.64
C TYR A 204 2.13 -22.84 -63.47
N PRO A 205 3.00 -21.95 -62.96
CA PRO A 205 4.25 -21.62 -63.61
C PRO A 205 5.05 -22.91 -63.77
N THR A 206 5.21 -23.35 -65.01
CA THR A 206 6.03 -24.51 -65.36
C THR A 206 7.47 -24.13 -65.02
N THR A 207 8.00 -24.82 -64.00
CA THR A 207 9.40 -24.91 -63.55
C THR A 207 10.31 -23.68 -63.72
N PRO A 208 10.97 -23.18 -62.65
CA PRO A 208 12.11 -22.31 -62.85
C PRO A 208 13.18 -23.09 -63.63
N SER A 209 13.40 -22.66 -64.89
CA SER A 209 14.54 -23.09 -65.69
C SER A 209 15.81 -22.96 -64.86
N LYS A 210 16.56 -24.06 -64.80
CA LYS A 210 17.87 -24.21 -64.15
C LYS A 210 18.71 -22.94 -64.40
N ALA A 211 18.84 -22.08 -63.39
CA ALA A 211 19.80 -20.99 -63.45
C ALA A 211 21.21 -21.63 -63.52
N PRO A 212 22.08 -21.20 -64.45
CA PRO A 212 23.44 -21.73 -64.53
C PRO A 212 24.20 -21.39 -63.25
N THR A 213 24.81 -22.41 -62.66
CA THR A 213 25.80 -22.30 -61.59
C THR A 213 26.94 -21.41 -62.05
N ALA A 214 26.91 -20.13 -61.66
CA ALA A 214 28.07 -19.25 -61.74
C ALA A 214 28.93 -19.51 -60.50
N THR A 215 30.02 -20.26 -60.70
CA THR A 215 31.13 -20.42 -59.77
C THR A 215 31.76 -19.05 -59.50
N LEU A 216 31.47 -18.46 -58.35
CA LEU A 216 32.24 -17.34 -57.81
C LEU A 216 33.33 -17.88 -56.87
N PRO A 217 34.59 -17.44 -56.98
CA PRO A 217 35.68 -17.89 -56.12
C PRO A 217 35.54 -17.35 -54.68
N PRO A 218 36.06 -18.05 -53.66
CA PRO A 218 35.97 -17.61 -52.27
C PRO A 218 36.95 -16.46 -52.01
N ALA A 219 36.47 -15.22 -52.04
CA ALA A 219 37.18 -14.08 -51.48
C ALA A 219 36.89 -14.00 -49.97
N SER A 220 37.90 -14.32 -49.17
CA SER A 220 37.86 -14.24 -47.71
C SER A 220 37.60 -12.80 -47.24
N PRO A 221 36.64 -12.55 -46.34
CA PRO A 221 36.52 -11.24 -45.71
C PRO A 221 37.61 -11.09 -44.63
N ARG A 222 38.61 -10.24 -44.91
CA ARG A 222 39.50 -9.70 -43.88
C ARG A 222 38.71 -8.71 -43.02
N PHE A 223 38.23 -9.16 -41.87
CA PHE A 223 37.80 -8.25 -40.80
C PHE A 223 39.04 -7.70 -40.11
N SER A 224 39.32 -6.41 -40.35
CA SER A 224 40.24 -5.62 -39.54
C SER A 224 39.48 -5.15 -38.30
N ILE A 225 39.81 -5.70 -37.14
CA ILE A 225 39.37 -5.19 -35.83
C ILE A 225 40.52 -4.32 -35.31
N GLN A 226 40.45 -3.02 -35.62
CA GLN A 226 40.98 -1.96 -34.76
C GLN A 226 39.77 -1.57 -33.88
N GLY A 227 39.75 -1.59 -32.55
CA GLY A 227 40.83 -1.44 -31.59
C GLY A 227 40.56 -0.18 -30.77
N GLU A 228 39.51 -0.14 -29.96
CA GLU A 228 39.40 0.82 -28.85
C GLU A 228 38.88 0.08 -27.62
N GLY A 229 39.77 -0.06 -26.64
CA GLY A 229 39.49 -0.66 -25.36
C GLY A 229 38.74 0.31 -24.46
N GLN A 230 37.63 -0.15 -23.89
CA GLN A 230 37.04 0.47 -22.72
C GLN A 230 36.82 -0.62 -21.66
N THR A 231 37.70 -0.62 -20.68
CA THR A 231 37.63 -1.46 -19.48
C THR A 231 36.60 -0.90 -18.51
N ILE A 232 35.63 -1.71 -18.07
CA ILE A 232 35.04 -1.58 -16.73
C ILE A 232 34.83 -3.00 -16.19
N GLY A 233 35.41 -3.29 -15.01
CA GLY A 233 35.12 -4.49 -14.20
C GLY A 233 33.63 -4.57 -13.87
N VAL A 234 33.06 -5.65 -13.34
CA VAL A 234 33.29 -6.38 -12.08
C VAL A 234 32.49 -7.71 -12.23
N PRO A 235 32.76 -8.80 -11.48
CA PRO A 235 32.33 -10.15 -11.87
C PRO A 235 30.87 -10.44 -11.50
N SER A 236 30.11 -11.01 -12.45
CA SER A 236 28.79 -11.57 -12.21
C SER A 236 28.91 -13.06 -11.90
N THR A 237 28.63 -13.39 -10.65
CA THR A 237 28.45 -14.75 -10.13
C THR A 237 27.35 -15.49 -10.87
N ARG A 238 27.80 -16.52 -11.57
CA ARG A 238 27.08 -17.68 -12.09
C ARG A 238 26.16 -18.29 -11.02
N ARG A 239 24.83 -18.29 -11.24
CA ARG A 239 23.93 -19.25 -10.56
C ARG A 239 22.71 -19.59 -11.41
N GLY A 240 22.77 -20.81 -11.95
CA GLY A 240 21.66 -21.76 -12.10
C GLY A 240 20.36 -21.27 -12.73
N PHE A 241 20.25 -21.44 -14.04
CA PHE A 241 18.99 -21.78 -14.68
C PHE A 241 18.57 -23.17 -14.18
N VAL A 242 17.44 -23.26 -13.48
CA VAL A 242 16.72 -24.53 -13.26
C VAL A 242 15.41 -24.40 -14.02
N HIS A 243 15.24 -25.29 -14.98
CA HIS A 243 14.03 -25.48 -15.76
C HIS A 243 13.47 -26.85 -15.33
N GLU A 244 12.43 -26.83 -14.52
CA GLU A 244 11.49 -27.93 -14.25
C GLU A 244 10.13 -27.21 -14.33
N GLY A 245 9.21 -27.52 -15.25
CA GLY A 245 8.84 -28.85 -15.72
C GLY A 245 7.45 -29.11 -15.15
N ASP A 246 6.45 -28.37 -15.66
CA ASP A 246 5.04 -28.61 -15.38
C ASP A 246 4.66 -29.98 -15.95
N ASP A 247 4.42 -30.97 -15.10
CA ASP A 247 3.72 -32.20 -15.47
C ASP A 247 2.34 -32.20 -14.83
N ALA A 248 1.35 -31.90 -15.66
CA ALA A 248 -0.07 -31.96 -15.34
C ALA A 248 -0.58 -33.36 -15.68
N THR A 249 -0.81 -34.18 -14.67
CA THR A 249 -1.65 -35.38 -14.81
C THR A 249 -3.04 -35.11 -14.24
N VAL A 250 -3.96 -34.88 -15.17
CA VAL A 250 -5.40 -35.05 -15.00
C VAL A 250 -5.67 -36.55 -14.95
N ALA A 251 -6.32 -37.03 -13.89
CA ALA A 251 -7.00 -38.32 -13.91
C ALA A 251 -8.26 -38.21 -13.03
N ASP A 252 -9.39 -38.21 -13.71
CA ASP A 252 -10.71 -38.50 -13.20
C ASP A 252 -10.74 -39.84 -12.44
N HIS A 253 -11.48 -39.89 -11.33
CA HIS A 253 -12.37 -41.05 -11.11
C HIS A 253 -13.51 -40.70 -10.15
N GLU A 254 -14.72 -40.89 -10.68
CA GLU A 254 -15.99 -41.08 -10.00
C GLU A 254 -15.96 -42.35 -9.11
N ASP A 255 -16.39 -42.22 -7.85
CA ASP A 255 -17.51 -42.93 -7.19
C ASP A 255 -17.57 -42.58 -5.69
#